data_AF-A0A2V7U5Z9-F1
#
_entry.id   AF-A0A2V7U5Z9-F1
#
_cell.length_a   1.000
_cell.length_b   1.000
_cell.length_c   1.000
_cell.angle_alpha   90.00
_cell.angle_beta   90.00
_cell.angle_gamma   90.00
#
_symmetry.space_group_name_H-M   'P 1'
#
loop_
_entity.id
_entity.type
_entity.pdbx_description
1 polymer ?
#
loop_
_entity_poly.entity_id
_entity_poly.type
_entity_poly.pdbx_seq_one_letter_code
_entity_poly.pdbx_strand_id
1 'polypeptide(L)'
;MRSGPGIVTRLTEAQQAQLEALRQSYRAELPAKLELIGGAVETLHAGGWEKAHLMAFYELVHKLAGSAAIYGFGGISRAAGEIESWALAALDGGLPEDRRLELSSLVGALREAFAASEPDPLTRPRSAIR
;
A
#
# COMPACT_ATOMS: atom_id res chain seq x y z
N MET A 1 -25.55 -13.87 34.50
CA MET A 1 -24.99 -12.55 34.14
C MET A 1 -25.05 -12.43 32.62
N ARG A 2 -25.65 -11.36 32.09
CA ARG A 2 -25.88 -11.13 30.65
C ARG A 2 -24.80 -10.18 30.11
N SER A 3 -24.08 -10.60 29.08
CA SER A 3 -23.33 -9.77 28.12
C SER A 3 -23.36 -10.58 26.82
N GLY A 4 -24.17 -10.29 25.80
CA GLY A 4 -24.31 -9.05 25.05
C GLY A 4 -23.67 -9.30 23.68
N PRO A 5 -24.41 -9.68 22.61
CA PRO A 5 -23.80 -9.94 21.32
C PRO A 5 -23.26 -8.62 20.77
N GLY A 6 -21.94 -8.56 20.55
CA GLY A 6 -21.31 -7.44 19.86
C GLY A 6 -21.93 -7.32 18.47
N ILE A 7 -22.83 -6.35 18.32
CA ILE A 7 -23.41 -5.96 17.04
C ILE A 7 -22.26 -5.38 16.23
N VAL A 8 -21.64 -6.20 15.39
CA VAL A 8 -20.90 -5.68 14.25
C VAL A 8 -21.98 -5.10 13.35
N THR A 9 -22.24 -3.80 13.49
CA THR A 9 -23.30 -3.10 12.77
C THR A 9 -23.06 -3.29 11.28
N ARG A 10 -23.94 -4.03 10.60
CA ARG A 10 -23.91 -4.10 9.14
C ARG A 10 -24.10 -2.68 8.62
N LEU A 11 -23.22 -2.25 7.73
CA LEU A 11 -23.38 -0.97 7.03
C LEU A 11 -24.73 -0.94 6.31
N THR A 12 -25.41 0.19 6.36
CA THR A 12 -26.60 0.42 5.54
C THR A 12 -26.22 0.46 4.06
N GLU A 13 -27.19 0.25 3.16
CA GLU A 13 -26.95 0.34 1.71
C GLU A 13 -26.34 1.69 1.31
N ALA A 14 -26.80 2.79 1.93
CA ALA A 14 -26.26 4.13 1.71
C ALA A 14 -24.78 4.24 2.15
N GLN A 15 -24.42 3.65 3.30
CA GLN A 15 -23.04 3.63 3.78
C GLN A 15 -22.13 2.77 2.89
N GLN A 16 -22.65 1.64 2.38
CA GLN A 16 -21.92 0.80 1.43
C GLN A 16 -21.66 1.54 0.12
N ALA A 17 -22.67 2.25 -0.42
CA ALA A 17 -22.52 3.06 -1.62
C ALA A 17 -21.51 4.20 -1.44
N GLN A 18 -21.51 4.88 -0.28
CA GLN A 18 -20.53 5.91 0.05
C GLN A 18 -19.10 5.35 0.15
N LEU A 19 -18.94 4.20 0.81
CA LEU A 19 -17.65 3.53 0.90
C LEU A 19 -17.13 3.14 -0.49
N GLU A 20 -18.00 2.61 -1.34
CA GLU A 20 -17.64 2.23 -2.70
C GLU A 20 -17.22 3.46 -3.54
N ALA A 21 -17.93 4.58 -3.43
CA ALA A 21 -17.54 5.83 -4.07
C ALA A 21 -16.15 6.33 -3.60
N LEU A 22 -15.85 6.22 -2.30
CA LEU A 22 -14.54 6.54 -1.76
C LEU A 22 -13.44 5.62 -2.30
N ARG A 23 -13.71 4.31 -2.42
CA ARG A 23 -12.78 3.34 -3.00
C ARG A 23 -12.51 3.63 -4.47
N GLN A 24 -13.53 3.99 -5.24
CA GLN A 24 -13.39 4.36 -6.65
C GLN A 24 -12.59 5.64 -6.82
N SER A 25 -12.84 6.66 -6.00
CA SER A 25 -12.05 7.91 -5.99
C SER A 25 -10.59 7.62 -5.69
N TYR A 26 -10.31 6.84 -4.64
CA TYR A 26 -8.93 6.48 -4.29
C TYR A 26 -8.26 5.65 -5.39
N ARG A 27 -8.98 4.72 -6.03
CA ARG A 27 -8.48 3.94 -7.16
C ARG A 27 -8.08 4.83 -8.33
N ALA A 28 -8.85 5.89 -8.62
CA ALA A 28 -8.52 6.85 -9.66
C ALA A 28 -7.24 7.65 -9.37
N GLU A 29 -6.90 7.84 -8.09
CA GLU A 29 -5.65 8.50 -7.66
C GLU A 29 -4.42 7.59 -7.68
N LEU A 30 -4.61 6.27 -7.57
CA LEU A 30 -3.51 5.30 -7.45
C LEU A 30 -2.50 5.37 -8.61
N PRO A 31 -2.89 5.50 -9.89
CA PRO A 31 -1.94 5.66 -10.98
C PRO A 31 -0.95 6.80 -10.74
N ALA A 32 -1.43 7.99 -10.33
CA ALA A 32 -0.57 9.13 -10.06
C ALA A 32 0.39 8.87 -8.89
N LYS A 33 -0.06 8.18 -7.84
CA LYS A 33 0.80 7.79 -6.71
C LYS A 33 1.89 6.79 -7.13
N LEU A 34 1.55 5.83 -8.00
CA LEU A 34 2.49 4.86 -8.54
C LEU A 34 3.52 5.49 -9.46
N GLU A 35 3.14 6.49 -10.25
CA GLU A 35 4.07 7.27 -11.07
C GLU A 35 5.08 8.05 -10.21
N LEU A 36 4.63 8.68 -9.12
CA LEU A 36 5.54 9.36 -8.18
C LEU A 36 6.55 8.40 -7.55
N ILE A 37 6.10 7.20 -7.14
CA ILE A 37 6.98 6.14 -6.63
C ILE A 37 7.95 5.69 -7.73
N GLY A 38 7.47 5.50 -8.96
CA GLY A 38 8.31 5.17 -10.11
C GLY A 38 9.41 6.20 -10.35
N GLY A 39 9.08 7.49 -10.38
CA GLY A 39 10.07 8.56 -10.55
C GLY A 39 11.10 8.62 -9.42
N ALA A 40 10.68 8.35 -8.17
CA ALA A 40 11.61 8.23 -7.06
C ALA A 40 12.56 7.02 -7.22
N VAL A 41 12.06 5.88 -7.71
CA VAL A 41 12.86 4.68 -8.01
C VAL A 41 13.89 4.96 -9.11
N GLU A 42 13.51 5.66 -10.18
CA GLU A 42 14.44 6.08 -11.23
C GLU A 42 15.54 7.01 -10.67
N THR A 43 15.19 7.91 -9.74
CA THR A 43 16.17 8.77 -9.07
C THR A 43 17.17 7.95 -8.26
N LEU A 44 16.72 6.93 -7.52
CA LEU A 44 17.59 6.02 -6.78
C LEU A 44 18.50 5.22 -7.73
N HIS A 45 17.95 4.67 -8.82
CA HIS A 45 18.73 3.93 -9.82
C HIS A 45 19.77 4.79 -10.56
N ALA A 46 19.49 6.08 -10.75
CA ALA A 46 20.43 7.05 -11.32
C ALA A 46 21.59 7.44 -10.38
N GLY A 47 21.69 6.79 -9.20
CA GLY A 47 22.75 7.02 -8.23
C GLY A 47 22.35 7.90 -7.05
N GLY A 48 21.08 8.29 -6.95
CA GLY A 48 20.53 9.15 -5.89
C GLY A 48 20.37 8.44 -4.54
N TRP A 49 21.37 7.70 -4.06
CA TRP A 49 21.31 6.91 -2.83
C TRP A 49 21.51 7.74 -1.54
N GLU A 50 21.55 9.06 -1.63
CA GLU A 50 21.63 9.92 -0.46
C GLU A 50 20.34 9.87 0.37
N LYS A 51 20.52 10.14 1.67
CA LYS A 51 19.44 10.10 2.67
C LYS A 51 18.20 10.91 2.28
N ALA A 52 18.37 12.04 1.60
CA ALA A 52 17.25 12.90 1.18
C ALA A 52 16.32 12.20 0.19
N HIS A 53 16.86 11.55 -0.84
CA HIS A 53 16.08 10.81 -1.83
C HIS A 53 15.45 9.54 -1.24
N LEU A 54 16.20 8.81 -0.41
CA LEU A 54 15.66 7.65 0.31
C LEU A 54 14.52 8.03 1.26
N MET A 55 14.62 9.18 1.94
CA MET A 55 13.56 9.68 2.82
C MET A 55 12.31 10.07 2.02
N ALA A 56 12.49 10.80 0.91
CA ALA A 56 11.38 11.14 0.02
C ALA A 56 10.68 9.89 -0.53
N PHE A 57 11.45 8.88 -0.93
CA PHE A 57 10.92 7.60 -1.38
C PHE A 57 10.16 6.88 -0.26
N TYR A 58 10.75 6.76 0.94
CA TYR A 58 10.13 6.18 2.12
C TYR A 58 8.78 6.83 2.44
N GLU A 59 8.70 8.16 2.44
CA GLU A 59 7.45 8.87 2.73
C GLU A 59 6.35 8.56 1.72
N LEU A 60 6.68 8.45 0.43
CA LEU A 60 5.71 8.11 -0.62
C LEU A 60 5.13 6.72 -0.37
N VAL A 61 5.98 5.73 -0.08
CA VAL A 61 5.55 4.34 0.12
C VAL A 61 4.84 4.15 1.45
N HIS A 62 5.26 4.84 2.52
CA HIS A 62 4.57 4.89 3.81
C HIS A 62 3.13 5.42 3.65
N LYS A 63 2.97 6.57 2.98
CA LYS A 63 1.66 7.17 2.70
C LYS A 63 0.79 6.23 1.87
N LEU A 64 1.37 5.54 0.88
CA LEU A 64 0.63 4.55 0.08
C LEU A 64 0.21 3.34 0.92
N ALA A 65 1.12 2.75 1.69
CA ALA A 65 0.85 1.59 2.54
C ALA A 65 -0.30 1.85 3.52
N GLY A 66 -0.26 2.99 4.21
CA GLY A 66 -1.29 3.41 5.15
C GLY A 66 -2.62 3.72 4.47
N SER A 67 -2.61 4.54 3.42
CA SER A 67 -3.86 4.94 2.75
C SER A 67 -4.53 3.77 2.03
N ALA A 68 -3.78 2.87 1.39
CA ALA A 68 -4.34 1.70 0.71
C ALA A 68 -5.07 0.76 1.68
N ALA A 69 -4.58 0.62 2.92
CA ALA A 69 -5.27 -0.16 3.95
C ALA A 69 -6.63 0.43 4.31
N ILE A 70 -6.70 1.76 4.49
CA ILE A 70 -7.94 2.48 4.86
C ILE A 70 -9.04 2.27 3.81
N TYR A 71 -8.68 2.32 2.52
CA TYR A 71 -9.63 2.12 1.42
C TYR A 71 -9.79 0.64 1.02
N GLY A 72 -9.22 -0.31 1.76
CA GLY A 72 -9.43 -1.74 1.54
C GLY A 72 -8.66 -2.34 0.35
N PHE A 73 -7.61 -1.67 -0.13
CA PHE A 73 -6.68 -2.19 -1.14
C PHE A 73 -5.55 -2.99 -0.48
N GLY A 74 -5.91 -4.10 0.17
CA GLY A 74 -4.99 -4.88 1.00
C GLY A 74 -3.77 -5.43 0.24
N GLY A 75 -3.91 -5.77 -1.05
CA GLY A 75 -2.78 -6.20 -1.88
C GLY A 75 -1.75 -5.09 -2.07
N ILE A 76 -2.22 -3.88 -2.39
CA ILE A 76 -1.39 -2.69 -2.59
C ILE A 76 -0.74 -2.27 -1.28
N SER A 77 -1.50 -2.27 -0.17
CA SER A 77 -0.97 -1.94 1.15
C SER A 77 0.18 -2.85 1.58
N ARG A 78 0.03 -4.17 1.39
CA ARG A 78 1.11 -5.12 1.69
C ARG A 78 2.34 -4.90 0.82
N ALA A 79 2.16 -4.80 -0.50
CA ALA A 79 3.28 -4.59 -1.42
C ALA A 79 4.03 -3.27 -1.13
N ALA A 80 3.29 -2.20 -0.80
CA ALA A 80 3.89 -0.94 -0.38
C ALA A 80 4.62 -1.04 0.96
N GLY A 81 4.11 -1.83 1.92
CA GLY A 81 4.76 -2.08 3.21
C GLY A 81 6.08 -2.85 3.10
N GLU A 82 6.21 -3.77 2.14
CA GLU A 82 7.48 -4.44 1.85
C GLU A 82 8.53 -3.42 1.32
N ILE A 83 8.11 -2.52 0.42
CA ILE A 83 8.96 -1.45 -0.09
C ILE A 83 9.33 -0.46 1.03
N GLU A 84 8.38 -0.11 1.90
CA GLU A 84 8.59 0.74 3.07
C GLU A 84 9.66 0.16 4.00
N SER A 85 9.55 -1.14 4.31
CA SER A 85 10.53 -1.85 5.15
C SER A 85 11.92 -1.85 4.51
N TRP A 86 11.98 -2.06 3.20
CA TRP A 86 13.23 -1.97 2.43
C TRP A 86 13.82 -0.54 2.49
N ALA A 87 12.99 0.50 2.32
CA ALA A 87 13.43 1.88 2.33
C ALA A 87 13.93 2.33 3.71
N LEU A 88 13.28 1.86 4.78
CA LEU A 88 13.72 2.09 6.15
C LEU A 88 15.10 1.44 6.41
N ALA A 89 15.29 0.19 5.98
CA ALA A 89 16.59 -0.48 6.09
C ALA A 89 17.69 0.26 5.30
N ALA A 90 17.36 0.83 4.14
CA ALA A 90 18.28 1.66 3.39
C ALA A 90 18.69 2.94 4.13
N LEU A 91 17.75 3.57 4.85
CA LEU A 91 17.98 4.77 5.65
C LEU A 91 18.84 4.52 6.90
N ASP A 92 18.74 3.34 7.52
CA ASP A 92 19.38 3.03 8.81
C ASP A 92 20.86 2.66 8.73
N GLY A 93 21.41 2.40 7.54
CA GLY A 93 22.83 2.04 7.42
C GLY A 93 23.34 1.73 6.02
N GLY A 94 22.51 1.96 4.99
CA GLY A 94 22.81 1.62 3.61
C GLY A 94 22.62 0.13 3.33
N LEU A 95 21.87 -0.19 2.28
CA LEU A 95 21.74 -1.56 1.80
C LEU A 95 22.96 -1.96 0.96
N PRO A 96 23.46 -3.20 1.11
CA PRO A 96 24.44 -3.75 0.18
C PRO A 96 23.87 -3.81 -1.25
N GLU A 97 24.75 -3.81 -2.25
CA GLU A 97 24.36 -3.58 -3.65
C GLU A 97 23.40 -4.65 -4.20
N ASP A 98 23.54 -5.89 -3.74
CA ASP A 98 22.63 -7.01 -4.02
C ASP A 98 21.19 -6.71 -3.58
N ARG A 99 21.02 -6.13 -2.38
CA ARG A 99 19.72 -5.70 -1.85
C ARG A 99 19.14 -4.51 -2.62
N ARG A 100 19.96 -3.72 -3.32
CA ARG A 100 19.47 -2.63 -4.17
C ARG A 100 18.80 -3.15 -5.44
N LEU A 101 19.22 -4.31 -5.94
CA LEU A 101 18.59 -4.98 -7.07
C LEU A 101 17.18 -5.50 -6.74
N GLU A 102 16.86 -5.71 -5.46
CA GLU A 102 15.53 -6.14 -5.03
C GLU A 102 14.45 -5.07 -5.27
N LEU A 103 14.83 -3.78 -5.30
CA LEU A 103 13.89 -2.67 -5.42
C LEU A 103 13.00 -2.79 -6.66
N SER A 104 13.58 -3.10 -7.82
CA SER A 104 12.82 -3.24 -9.07
C SER A 104 11.80 -4.38 -8.99
N SER A 105 12.14 -5.48 -8.30
CA SER A 105 11.23 -6.60 -8.06
C SER A 105 10.08 -6.21 -7.13
N LEU A 106 10.37 -5.47 -6.05
CA LEU A 106 9.35 -5.01 -5.11
C LEU A 106 8.38 -4.03 -5.77
N VAL A 107 8.89 -3.11 -6.60
CA VAL A 107 8.07 -2.17 -7.39
C VAL A 107 7.24 -2.91 -8.44
N GLY A 108 7.80 -3.96 -9.06
CA GLY A 108 7.07 -4.87 -9.93
C GLY A 108 5.87 -5.50 -9.22
N ALA A 109 6.08 -6.05 -8.03
CA ALA A 109 5.02 -6.64 -7.20
C ALA A 109 3.95 -5.61 -6.81
N LEU A 110 4.32 -4.35 -6.55
CA LEU A 110 3.36 -3.27 -6.29
C LEU A 110 2.49 -2.97 -7.52
N ARG A 111 3.08 -2.93 -8.71
CA ARG A 111 2.34 -2.73 -9.98
C ARG A 111 1.41 -3.90 -10.28
N GLU A 112 1.86 -5.12 -10.04
CA GLU A 112 1.00 -6.31 -10.15
C GLU A 112 -0.15 -6.28 -9.15
N ALA A 113 0.10 -5.88 -7.91
CA ALA A 113 -0.95 -5.73 -6.89
C ALA A 113 -1.98 -4.66 -7.27
N PHE A 114 -1.56 -3.60 -7.96
CA PHE A 114 -2.48 -2.61 -8.52
C PHE A 114 -3.28 -3.18 -9.70
N ALA A 115 -2.63 -3.86 -10.65
CA ALA A 115 -3.31 -4.46 -11.81
C ALA A 115 -4.31 -5.55 -11.40
N ALA A 116 -3.96 -6.36 -10.40
CA ALA A 116 -4.82 -7.39 -9.82
C ALA A 116 -5.83 -6.83 -8.80
N SER A 117 -5.73 -5.55 -8.44
CA SER A 117 -6.78 -4.94 -7.64
C SER A 117 -7.99 -4.82 -8.55
N GLU A 118 -8.98 -5.67 -8.37
CA GLU A 118 -10.36 -5.32 -8.66
C GLU A 118 -10.86 -4.47 -7.47
N PRO A 119 -11.84 -3.57 -7.65
CA PRO A 119 -12.64 -3.14 -6.52
C PRO A 119 -13.34 -4.39 -5.98
N ASP A 120 -12.75 -5.06 -5.00
CA ASP A 120 -13.33 -6.24 -4.35
C ASP A 120 -14.67 -5.83 -3.71
N PRO A 121 -15.83 -6.29 -4.23
CA PRO A 121 -17.12 -5.97 -3.65
C PRO A 121 -17.34 -6.65 -2.30
N LEU A 122 -16.44 -7.55 -1.87
CA LEU A 122 -16.62 -8.45 -0.74
C LEU A 122 -15.34 -8.70 0.07
N THR A 123 -14.58 -7.66 0.43
CA THR A 123 -13.56 -7.79 1.49
C THR A 123 -14.29 -7.92 2.84
N ARG A 124 -14.93 -9.08 3.04
CA ARG A 124 -15.56 -9.49 4.29
C ARG A 124 -14.44 -9.69 5.31
N PRO A 125 -14.65 -9.31 6.58
CA PRO A 125 -13.71 -9.65 7.64
C PRO A 125 -13.52 -11.18 7.69
N ARG A 126 -12.27 -11.62 7.85
CA ARG A 126 -11.87 -13.03 7.94
C ARG A 126 -12.74 -13.74 8.99
N SER A 127 -13.66 -14.59 8.53
CA SER A 127 -14.38 -15.51 9.39
C SER A 127 -13.38 -16.55 9.91
N ALA A 128 -13.00 -16.46 11.18
CA ALA A 128 -12.27 -17.52 11.84
C ALA A 128 -13.23 -18.69 12.10
N ILE A 129 -13.00 -19.81 11.41
CA ILE A 129 -13.60 -21.10 11.71
C ILE A 129 -12.61 -21.82 12.65
N ARG A 130 -12.96 -21.94 13.93
CA ARG A 130 -13.17 -23.23 14.62
C ARG A 130 -13.58 -23.01 16.08
#